data_AF-A0A8T3LZ11-F1
#
_entry.id   AF-A0A8T3LZ11-F1
#
_cell.length_a   1.000
_cell.length_b   1.000
_cell.length_c   1.000
_cell.angle_alpha   90.00
_cell.angle_beta   90.00
_cell.angle_gamma   90.00
#
_symmetry.space_group_name_H-M   'P 1'
#
loop_
_entity.id
_entity.type
_entity.pdbx_description
1 polymer ?
#
loop_
_entity_poly.entity_id
_entity_poly.type
_entity_poly.pdbx_seq_one_letter_code
_entity_poly.pdbx_strand_id
1 'polypeptide(L)'
;QPIRTLHRVRIRRIGKTITIDVVGDAFLRQMVRSIVAALLRIGRGEATAEDIAVALRSRQRAFAGAIAPPQGLSLRRVRFGTASGRRNTTDDGDQDIQPEDE
;
A
#
# COMPACT_ATOMS: atom_id res chain seq x y z
N GLN A 1 -7.04 -10.13 -11.88
CA GLN A 1 -5.87 -10.79 -11.27
C GLN A 1 -5.95 -10.69 -9.74
N PRO A 2 -5.93 -11.80 -8.96
CA PRO A 2 -6.19 -11.79 -7.51
C PRO A 2 -4.94 -11.63 -6.64
N ILE A 3 -3.73 -11.64 -7.21
CA ILE A 3 -2.48 -11.51 -6.46
C ILE A 3 -2.20 -10.02 -6.22
N ARG A 4 -1.84 -9.68 -4.99
CA ARG A 4 -1.45 -8.32 -4.58
C ARG A 4 -0.19 -8.36 -3.73
N THR A 5 0.67 -7.37 -3.93
CA THR A 5 1.91 -7.23 -3.17
C THR A 5 1.67 -6.26 -2.02
N LEU A 6 1.95 -6.73 -0.81
CA LEU A 6 2.07 -5.88 0.37
C LEU A 6 3.55 -5.58 0.60
N HIS A 7 3.90 -4.30 0.60
CA HIS A 7 5.26 -3.84 0.87
C HIS A 7 5.57 -3.79 2.35
N ARG A 8 4.55 -3.54 3.19
CA ARG A 8 4.75 -3.42 4.63
C ARG A 8 3.45 -3.62 5.42
N VAL A 9 3.56 -4.33 6.53
CA VAL A 9 2.57 -4.35 7.61
C VAL A 9 3.29 -3.95 8.89
N ARG A 10 2.85 -2.88 9.55
CA ARG A 10 3.49 -2.38 10.77
C ARG A 10 2.46 -2.15 11.86
N ILE A 11 2.70 -2.75 13.03
CA ILE A 11 1.89 -2.57 14.23
C ILE A 11 2.63 -1.60 15.16
N ARG A 12 1.91 -0.62 15.72
CA ARG A 12 2.43 0.29 16.74
C ARG A 12 1.40 0.44 17.85
N ARG A 13 1.87 0.57 19.08
CA ARG A 13 1.05 0.91 20.24
C ARG A 13 1.40 2.31 20.70
N ILE A 14 0.38 3.15 20.89
CA ILE A 14 0.50 4.49 21.44
C ILE A 14 -0.51 4.56 22.60
N GLY A 15 -0.03 4.44 23.83
CA GLY A 15 -0.87 4.31 25.01
C GLY A 15 -1.83 3.12 24.92
N LYS A 16 -3.13 3.42 24.87
CA LYS A 16 -4.21 2.41 24.73
C LYS A 16 -4.60 2.11 23.28
N THR A 17 -4.04 2.84 22.32
CA THR A 17 -4.39 2.71 20.90
C THR A 17 -3.38 1.83 20.18
N ILE A 18 -3.86 0.87 19.39
CA ILE A 18 -3.05 0.07 18.47
C ILE A 18 -3.34 0.55 17.05
N THR A 19 -2.29 0.93 16.32
CA THR A 19 -2.38 1.32 14.91
C THR A 19 -1.70 0.26 14.06
N ILE A 20 -2.38 -0.17 12.99
CA ILE A 20 -1.86 -1.11 12.01
C ILE A 20 -1.79 -0.39 10.66
N ASP A 21 -0.57 -0.12 10.19
CA ASP A 21 -0.36 0.41 8.84
C ASP A 21 -0.13 -0.75 7.87
N VAL A 22 -0.88 -0.74 6.76
CA VAL A 22 -0.70 -1.68 5.66
C VAL A 22 -0.37 -0.89 4.40
N VAL A 23 0.73 -1.24 3.73
CA VAL A 23 1.22 -0.61 2.50
C VAL A 23 1.32 -1.68 1.42
N GLY A 24 0.81 -1.40 0.23
CA GLY A 24 0.84 -2.29 -0.93
C GLY A 24 0.44 -1.55 -2.20
N ASP A 25 0.57 -2.22 -3.35
CA ASP A 25 0.27 -1.62 -4.66
C ASP A 25 -1.24 -1.45 -4.89
N ALA A 26 -2.01 -2.45 -4.47
CA ALA A 26 -3.46 -2.45 -4.51
C ALA A 26 -3.99 -3.45 -3.49
N PHE A 27 -5.26 -3.29 -3.12
CA PHE A 27 -5.94 -4.16 -2.16
C PHE A 27 -7.19 -4.77 -2.78
N LEU A 28 -7.48 -6.03 -2.45
CA LEU A 28 -8.76 -6.64 -2.80
C LEU A 28 -9.88 -6.14 -1.86
N ARG A 29 -11.14 -6.34 -2.27
CA ARG A 29 -12.30 -6.07 -1.41
C ARG A 29 -12.12 -6.78 -0.06
N GLN A 30 -12.26 -6.02 1.02
CA GLN A 30 -12.11 -6.44 2.42
C GLN A 30 -10.72 -6.95 2.83
N MET A 31 -9.70 -6.94 1.94
CA MET A 31 -8.37 -7.51 2.21
C MET A 31 -7.73 -6.97 3.50
N VAL A 32 -7.66 -5.64 3.65
CA VAL A 32 -7.05 -5.01 4.83
C VAL A 32 -7.82 -5.37 6.10
N ARG A 33 -9.16 -5.36 6.05
CA ARG A 33 -10.02 -5.68 7.21
C ARG A 33 -9.90 -7.15 7.62
N SER A 34 -9.71 -8.06 6.67
CA SER A 34 -9.44 -9.47 6.95
C SER A 34 -8.05 -9.69 7.57
N ILE A 35 -7.02 -8.98 7.09
CA ILE A 35 -5.67 -9.01 7.68
C ILE A 35 -5.74 -8.53 9.13
N VAL A 36 -6.40 -7.40 9.39
CA VAL A 36 -6.57 -6.86 10.75
C VAL A 36 -7.30 -7.85 11.66
N ALA A 37 -8.36 -8.50 11.17
CA ALA A 37 -9.08 -9.50 11.95
C ALA A 37 -8.19 -10.69 12.37
N ALA A 38 -7.36 -11.20 11.45
CA ALA A 38 -6.40 -12.27 11.76
C ALA A 38 -5.36 -11.83 12.80
N LEU A 39 -4.80 -10.62 12.64
CA LEU A 39 -3.84 -10.06 13.60
C LEU A 39 -4.44 -9.87 14.99
N LEU A 40 -5.71 -9.48 15.07
CA LEU A 40 -6.41 -9.34 16.35
C LEU A 40 -6.63 -10.70 17.03
N ARG A 41 -6.95 -11.76 16.29
CA ARG A 41 -7.06 -13.13 16.84
C ARG A 41 -5.73 -13.60 17.43
N ILE A 42 -4.63 -13.39 16.69
CA ILE A 42 -3.28 -13.68 17.20
C ILE A 42 -2.98 -12.87 18.46
N GLY A 43 -3.25 -11.57 18.44
CA GLY A 43 -3.04 -10.69 19.59
C GLY A 43 -3.88 -11.06 20.82
N ARG A 44 -4.98 -11.81 20.64
CA ARG A 44 -5.82 -12.37 21.70
C ARG A 44 -5.47 -13.81 22.09
N GLY A 45 -4.53 -14.45 21.41
CA GLY A 45 -4.17 -15.85 21.64
C GLY A 45 -5.15 -16.87 21.04
N GLU A 46 -6.06 -16.44 20.17
CA GLU A 46 -7.09 -17.28 19.53
C GLU A 46 -6.60 -17.94 18.22
N ALA A 47 -5.40 -17.59 17.78
CA ALA A 47 -4.73 -18.07 16.58
C ALA A 47 -3.22 -17.87 16.69
N THR A 48 -2.46 -18.54 15.83
CA THR A 48 -1.00 -18.49 15.74
C THR A 48 -0.53 -17.85 14.42
N ALA A 49 0.76 -17.53 14.32
CA ALA A 49 1.34 -17.05 13.08
C ALA A 49 1.35 -18.17 12.01
N GLU A 50 1.52 -19.42 12.45
CA GLU A 50 1.47 -20.63 11.62
C GLU A 50 0.10 -20.77 10.94
N ASP A 51 -1.00 -20.46 11.63
CA ASP A 51 -2.34 -20.46 11.05
C ASP A 51 -2.45 -19.50 9.86
N ILE A 52 -1.82 -18.32 9.93
CA ILE A 52 -1.75 -17.39 8.79
C ILE A 52 -0.92 -17.98 7.66
N ALA A 53 0.20 -18.63 7.95
CA ALA A 53 1.03 -19.24 6.92
C ALA A 53 0.28 -20.37 6.19
N VAL A 54 -0.45 -21.21 6.94
CA VAL A 54 -1.34 -22.24 6.38
C VAL A 54 -2.45 -21.60 5.53
N ALA A 55 -3.07 -20.53 6.02
CA ALA A 55 -4.10 -19.79 5.28
C ALA A 55 -3.63 -19.26 3.93
N LEU A 56 -2.42 -18.70 3.88
CA LEU A 56 -1.84 -18.16 2.65
C LEU A 56 -1.50 -19.29 1.65
N ARG A 57 -0.99 -20.43 2.15
CA ARG A 57 -0.65 -21.60 1.31
C ARG A 57 -1.89 -22.30 0.76
N SER A 58 -2.93 -22.46 1.56
CA SER A 58 -4.15 -23.16 1.14
C SER A 58 -4.94 -22.40 0.07
N ARG A 59 -4.65 -21.11 -0.13
CA ARG A 59 -5.40 -20.18 -1.01
C ARG A 59 -6.89 -20.10 -0.68
N GLN A 60 -7.29 -20.65 0.46
CA GLN A 60 -8.64 -20.57 0.98
C GLN A 60 -8.76 -19.32 1.86
N ARG A 61 -9.98 -18.86 2.03
CA ARG A 61 -10.27 -17.81 3.00
C ARG A 61 -10.22 -18.42 4.41
N ALA A 62 -9.05 -18.70 4.95
CA ALA A 62 -8.94 -19.33 6.29
C ALA A 62 -9.51 -18.46 7.43
N PHE A 63 -9.82 -17.19 7.14
CA PHE A 63 -10.52 -16.27 8.04
C PHE A 63 -11.82 -15.72 7.41
N ALA A 64 -12.43 -16.43 6.45
CA ALA A 64 -13.73 -16.06 5.87
C ALA A 64 -14.78 -15.97 6.98
N GLY A 65 -15.12 -14.74 7.37
CA GLY A 65 -16.12 -14.45 8.40
C GLY A 65 -15.63 -13.45 9.43
N ALA A 66 -14.34 -13.49 9.79
CA ALA A 66 -13.76 -12.50 10.68
C ALA A 66 -13.35 -11.27 9.88
N ILE A 67 -14.18 -10.22 9.92
CA ILE A 67 -13.89 -8.94 9.27
C ILE A 67 -13.91 -7.85 10.33
N ALA A 68 -12.78 -7.17 10.53
CA ALA A 68 -12.70 -6.04 11.45
C ALA A 68 -13.74 -4.97 11.08
N PRO A 69 -14.34 -4.22 12.02
CA PRO A 69 -15.30 -3.15 11.70
C PRO A 69 -14.72 -2.08 10.76
N PRO A 70 -15.52 -1.44 9.88
CA PRO A 70 -15.01 -0.47 8.91
C PRO A 70 -14.57 0.86 9.53
N GLN A 71 -15.11 1.24 10.69
CA GLN A 71 -14.93 2.57 11.30
C GLN A 71 -13.47 2.87 11.68
N GLY A 72 -12.65 1.83 11.85
CA GLY A 72 -11.22 1.96 12.18
C GLY A 72 -10.29 2.02 10.96
N LEU A 73 -10.81 1.90 9.74
CA LEU A 73 -10.00 1.88 8.52
C LEU A 73 -10.04 3.24 7.81
N SER A 74 -8.86 3.82 7.55
CA SER A 74 -8.72 5.03 6.74
C SER A 74 -7.58 4.89 5.75
N LEU A 75 -7.75 5.50 4.57
CA LEU A 75 -6.67 5.65 3.59
C LEU A 75 -5.77 6.80 4.05
N ARG A 76 -4.54 6.48 4.45
CA ARG A 76 -3.62 7.47 5.01
C ARG A 76 -2.78 8.21 3.98
N ARG A 77 -2.34 7.54 2.91
CA ARG A 77 -1.43 8.09 1.91
C ARG A 77 -1.49 7.29 0.62
N VAL A 78 -1.40 7.99 -0.51
CA VAL A 78 -1.14 7.43 -1.84
C VAL A 78 0.20 8.00 -2.32
N ARG A 79 1.04 7.16 -2.94
CA ARG A 79 2.30 7.60 -3.55
C ARG A 79 2.14 7.60 -5.05
N PHE A 80 2.44 8.74 -5.68
CA PHE A 80 2.56 8.83 -7.12
C PHE A 80 4.04 8.79 -7.49
N GLY A 81 4.38 8.10 -8.58
CA GLY A 81 5.71 8.25 -9.17
C GLY A 81 5.86 9.66 -9.70
N THR A 82 7.02 10.28 -9.50
CA THR A 82 7.36 11.50 -10.21
C THR A 82 7.45 11.14 -11.69
N ALA A 83 6.60 11.71 -12.53
CA ALA A 83 6.65 11.49 -13.96
C ALA A 83 8.09 11.77 -14.44
N SER A 84 8.73 10.76 -15.01
CA SER A 84 10.03 10.94 -15.66
C SER A 84 9.89 12.06 -16.68
N GLY A 85 10.68 13.12 -16.50
CA GLY A 85 10.58 14.34 -17.30
C GLY A 85 10.53 14.03 -18.79
N ARG A 86 9.44 14.43 -19.44
CA ARG A 86 9.39 14.59 -20.88
C ARG A 86 10.32 15.77 -21.18
N ARG A 87 11.58 15.49 -21.55
CA ARG A 87 12.45 16.50 -22.15
C ARG A 87 11.86 16.79 -23.54
N ASN A 88 11.15 17.89 -23.68
CA ASN A 88 10.93 18.48 -24.99
C ASN A 88 12.25 19.14 -25.38
N THR A 89 12.98 18.53 -26.31
CA THR A 89 13.94 19.24 -27.15
C THR A 89 13.13 20.07 -28.12
N THR A 90 12.81 21.32 -27.75
CA THR A 90 12.50 22.33 -28.75
C THR A 90 13.84 22.83 -29.23
N ASP A 91 14.27 22.25 -30.34
CA ASP A 91 15.27 22.80 -31.24
C ASP A 91 14.64 24.06 -31.85
N ASP A 92 14.80 25.20 -31.19
CA ASP A 92 14.51 26.52 -31.73
C ASP A 92 15.48 27.51 -31.08
N GLY A 93 16.51 27.86 -31.83
CA GLY A 93 17.55 28.80 -31.44
C GLY A 93 18.46 29.17 -32.59
N ASP A 94 17.91 29.33 -33.80
CA ASP A 94 18.56 30.11 -34.85
C ASP A 94 18.38 31.60 -34.50
N GLN A 95 19.41 32.19 -33.91
CA GLN A 95 19.58 33.64 -33.79
C GLN A 95 21.06 33.97 -33.96
N ASP A 96 21.56 33.87 -35.19
CA ASP A 96 22.67 34.72 -35.62
C ASP A 96 22.09 36.01 -36.23
N ILE A 97 21.99 37.05 -35.42
CA ILE A 97 21.92 38.43 -35.91
C ILE A 97 23.13 39.16 -35.35
N GLN A 98 24.17 39.32 -36.19
CA GLN A 98 25.29 40.22 -35.94
C GLN A 98 24.84 41.66 -36.23
N PRO A 99 25.11 42.64 -35.35
CA PRO A 99 24.99 44.04 -35.73
C PRO A 99 26.17 44.44 -36.63
N GLU A 100 25.83 45.15 -37.70
CA GLU A 100 26.72 45.72 -38.71
C GLU A 100 27.52 46.90 -38.13
N ASP A 101 28.85 46.85 -38.21
CA ASP A 101 29.74 47.98 -37.97
C ASP A 101 30.21 48.56 -39.32
N GLU A 102 29.64 49.69 -39.75
CA GLU A 102 30.34 50.82 -40.40
C GLU A 102 29.51 52.12 -40.38
#